data_AF-A0A0D0BHD0-F1
#
_entry.id   AF-A0A0D0BHD0-F1
#
_cell.length_a   1.000
_cell.length_b   1.000
_cell.length_c   1.000
_cell.angle_alpha   90.00
_cell.angle_beta   90.00
_cell.angle_gamma   90.00
#
_symmetry.space_group_name_H-M   'P 1'
#
loop_
_entity.id
_entity.type
_entity.pdbx_description
1 polymer ?
#
loop_
_entity_poly.entity_id
_entity_poly.type
_entity_poly.pdbx_seq_one_letter_code
_entity_poly.pdbx_strand_id
1 'polypeptide(L)'
;DINIAGLTIAIIVTFTRLGIRIRSRKLGWDDFWAAASVIGAALLMTGVLIILDPQPWMTQATLVAGYYITSEGFYIIVWTSRLSILFTIIRISPISMRKVLYTVAGAFGLMWIFLGMQEIVICEREPGWKAAVPTQCHLGKQVAIAQLTTDLIADLSLLIVPVHLFWSSLMPAGQRMRLNLVFSTCFLTTIVSLVHAYWIFANRGLNEIFTGIFEVSISMIVSSLSVIVGFAYRCLSQDNSPTLRPTTPQIQRHSHATNGAPISVDIKTTIYTDLEAGKAASSSQQGLDDDGSVYDRGCKLPAITQLEELRF
;
A
#
# COMPACT_ATOMS: atom_id res chain seq x y z
N ASP A 1 -1.37 26.91 5.85
CA ASP A 1 -1.06 26.01 6.99
C ASP A 1 -1.64 24.62 6.84
N ILE A 2 -2.96 24.42 6.97
CA ILE A 2 -3.59 23.07 7.05
C ILE A 2 -3.15 22.07 5.96
N ASN A 3 -2.98 22.52 4.72
CA ASN A 3 -2.56 21.65 3.61
C ASN A 3 -1.08 21.18 3.74
N ILE A 4 -0.21 22.03 4.26
CA ILE A 4 1.20 21.70 4.55
C ILE A 4 1.28 20.72 5.73
N ALA A 5 0.44 20.92 6.75
CA ALA A 5 0.31 19.97 7.86
C ALA A 5 -0.18 18.59 7.37
N GLY A 6 -1.18 18.57 6.47
CA GLY A 6 -1.67 17.34 5.83
C GLY A 6 -0.56 16.55 5.12
N LEU A 7 0.24 17.21 4.29
CA LEU A 7 1.34 16.53 3.58
C LEU A 7 2.46 16.08 4.53
N THR A 8 2.76 16.88 5.57
CA THR A 8 3.72 16.51 6.61
C THR A 8 3.29 15.25 7.35
N ILE A 9 2.01 15.15 7.73
CA ILE A 9 1.42 13.94 8.33
C ILE A 9 1.52 12.76 7.36
N ALA A 10 1.22 12.97 6.07
CA ALA A 10 1.27 11.94 5.05
C ALA A 10 2.69 11.36 4.84
N ILE A 11 3.71 12.23 4.87
CA ILE A 11 5.13 11.86 4.84
C ILE A 11 5.50 11.04 6.09
N ILE A 12 5.12 11.48 7.29
CA ILE A 12 5.40 10.76 8.56
C ILE A 12 4.74 9.37 8.58
N VAL A 13 3.48 9.27 8.14
CA VAL A 13 2.74 8.01 8.02
C VAL A 13 3.44 7.06 7.02
N THR A 14 3.94 7.60 5.91
CA THR A 14 4.66 6.81 4.89
C THR A 14 6.04 6.36 5.38
N PHE A 15 6.79 7.19 6.10
CA PHE A 15 8.02 6.75 6.79
C PHE A 15 7.74 5.71 7.88
N THR A 16 6.61 5.78 8.59
CA THR A 16 6.20 4.78 9.58
C THR A 16 5.93 3.43 8.92
N ARG A 17 5.22 3.42 7.77
CA ARG A 17 5.04 2.22 6.92
C ARG A 17 6.39 1.61 6.53
N LEU A 18 7.30 2.44 6.00
CA LEU A 18 8.63 2.00 5.58
C LEU A 18 9.46 1.45 6.75
N GLY A 19 9.46 2.12 7.91
CA GLY A 19 10.15 1.66 9.12
C GLY A 19 9.66 0.29 9.62
N ILE A 20 8.34 0.08 9.66
CA ILE A 20 7.72 -1.23 9.99
C ILE A 20 8.20 -2.31 9.02
N ARG A 21 8.25 -2.01 7.72
CA ARG A 21 8.65 -2.93 6.64
C ARG A 21 10.14 -3.29 6.66
N ILE A 22 11.00 -2.30 6.89
CA ILE A 22 12.45 -2.45 7.06
C ILE A 22 12.73 -3.31 8.31
N ARG A 23 12.14 -2.97 9.46
CA ARG A 23 12.28 -3.74 10.71
C ARG A 23 11.80 -5.19 10.55
N SER A 24 10.71 -5.39 9.80
CA SER A 24 10.18 -6.73 9.49
C SER A 24 11.02 -7.52 8.48
N ARG A 25 12.10 -6.95 7.92
CA ARG A 25 12.88 -7.48 6.78
C ARG A 25 12.01 -7.93 5.60
N LYS A 26 10.87 -7.25 5.40
CA LYS A 26 9.84 -7.62 4.42
C LYS A 26 9.51 -6.44 3.50
N LEU A 27 10.55 -5.82 2.96
CA LEU A 27 10.42 -4.91 1.82
C LEU A 27 9.79 -5.61 0.61
N GLY A 28 9.16 -4.85 -0.27
CA GLY A 28 8.65 -5.31 -1.55
C GLY A 28 8.47 -4.14 -2.51
N TRP A 29 8.05 -4.42 -3.75
CA TRP A 29 7.72 -3.39 -4.74
C TRP A 29 6.64 -2.41 -4.25
N ASP A 30 5.74 -2.85 -3.36
CA ASP A 30 4.76 -1.97 -2.74
C ASP A 30 5.39 -0.87 -1.86
N ASP A 31 6.56 -1.15 -1.29
CA ASP A 31 7.32 -0.21 -0.47
C ASP A 31 8.26 0.67 -1.32
N PHE A 32 8.71 0.19 -2.49
CA PHE A 32 9.40 1.02 -3.50
C PHE A 32 8.50 2.15 -4.00
N TRP A 33 7.26 1.84 -4.39
CA TRP A 33 6.30 2.87 -4.82
C TRP A 33 5.92 3.84 -3.70
N ALA A 34 5.88 3.37 -2.45
CA ALA A 34 5.69 4.25 -1.28
C ALA A 34 6.91 5.17 -1.00
N ALA A 35 8.13 4.76 -1.35
CA ALA A 35 9.30 5.65 -1.31
C ALA A 35 9.28 6.65 -2.47
N ALA A 36 8.82 6.25 -3.66
CA ALA A 36 8.68 7.13 -4.82
C ALA A 36 7.65 8.26 -4.56
N SER A 37 6.56 8.00 -3.83
CA SER A 37 5.61 9.05 -3.45
C SER A 37 6.22 10.10 -2.50
N VAL A 38 7.17 9.73 -1.64
CA VAL A 38 7.93 10.69 -0.81
C VAL A 38 8.86 11.56 -1.66
N ILE A 39 9.45 11.02 -2.73
CA ILE A 39 10.24 11.81 -3.69
C ILE A 39 9.32 12.80 -4.44
N GLY A 40 8.14 12.34 -4.88
CA GLY A 40 7.12 13.21 -5.47
C GLY A 40 6.66 14.32 -4.51
N ALA A 41 6.49 14.02 -3.23
CA ALA A 41 6.13 15.01 -2.20
C ALA A 41 7.24 16.06 -1.98
N ALA A 42 8.52 15.67 -2.06
CA ALA A 42 9.63 16.62 -2.02
C ALA A 42 9.64 17.54 -3.25
N LEU A 43 9.48 16.97 -4.47
CA LEU A 43 9.36 17.74 -5.71
C LEU A 43 8.19 18.73 -5.65
N LEU A 44 6.99 18.25 -5.31
CA LEU A 44 5.79 19.07 -5.18
C LEU A 44 6.02 20.26 -4.23
N MET A 45 6.60 20.03 -3.05
CA MET A 45 6.89 21.10 -2.09
C MET A 45 7.94 22.09 -2.61
N THR A 46 8.98 21.64 -3.30
CA THR A 46 9.96 22.54 -3.93
C THR A 46 9.30 23.44 -4.98
N GLY A 47 8.47 22.88 -5.87
CA GLY A 47 7.73 23.67 -6.86
C GLY A 47 6.72 24.64 -6.22
N VAL A 48 5.97 24.19 -5.21
CA VAL A 48 4.99 25.01 -4.49
C VAL A 48 5.64 26.21 -3.79
N LEU A 49 6.82 26.02 -3.21
CA LEU A 49 7.58 27.14 -2.62
C LEU A 49 8.05 28.15 -3.69
N ILE A 50 8.50 27.68 -4.86
CA ILE A 50 8.89 28.55 -5.99
C ILE A 50 7.69 29.37 -6.52
N ILE A 51 6.49 28.78 -6.54
CA ILE A 51 5.27 29.43 -7.04
C ILE A 51 4.67 30.42 -6.03
N LEU A 52 4.67 30.08 -4.73
CA LEU A 52 4.01 30.86 -3.69
C LEU A 52 4.86 32.00 -3.12
N ASP A 53 6.19 31.88 -3.10
CA ASP A 53 7.12 32.91 -2.60
C ASP A 53 8.23 33.23 -3.63
N PRO A 54 7.86 33.81 -4.80
CA PRO A 54 8.78 34.03 -5.92
C PRO A 54 9.81 35.12 -5.61
N GLN A 55 11.01 34.68 -5.21
CA GLN A 55 12.15 35.55 -4.88
C GLN A 55 12.59 36.41 -6.08
N PRO A 56 12.98 37.69 -5.88
CA PRO A 56 13.25 38.65 -6.96
C PRO A 56 14.51 38.36 -7.79
N TRP A 57 15.30 37.34 -7.42
CA TRP A 57 16.48 36.88 -8.14
C TRP A 57 16.22 35.60 -8.96
N MET A 58 15.01 35.03 -8.91
CA MET A 58 14.65 33.88 -9.74
C MET A 58 14.35 34.30 -11.18
N THR A 59 14.76 33.45 -12.13
CA THR A 59 14.49 33.69 -13.55
C THR A 59 13.09 33.20 -13.94
N GLN A 60 12.55 33.69 -15.05
CA GLN A 60 11.31 33.16 -15.63
C GLN A 60 11.40 31.64 -15.89
N ALA A 61 12.58 31.13 -16.30
CA ALA A 61 12.81 29.70 -16.47
C ALA A 61 12.72 28.93 -15.13
N THR A 62 13.12 29.54 -14.02
CA THR A 62 12.98 28.97 -12.67
C THR A 62 11.51 28.87 -12.26
N LEU A 63 10.68 29.88 -12.57
CA LEU A 63 9.25 29.87 -12.28
C LEU A 63 8.50 28.81 -13.13
N VAL A 64 8.80 28.73 -14.43
CA VAL A 64 8.26 27.70 -15.34
C VAL A 64 8.70 26.29 -14.90
N ALA A 65 9.94 26.12 -14.46
CA ALA A 65 10.41 24.86 -13.89
C ALA A 65 9.70 24.53 -12.58
N GLY A 66 9.44 25.51 -11.71
CA GLY A 66 8.66 25.35 -10.48
C GLY A 66 7.26 24.81 -10.75
N TYR A 67 6.55 25.37 -11.75
CA TYR A 67 5.26 24.87 -12.22
C TYR A 67 5.32 23.38 -12.64
N TYR A 68 6.24 23.01 -13.53
CA TYR A 68 6.35 21.61 -13.98
C TYR A 68 6.78 20.66 -12.86
N ILE A 69 7.66 21.09 -11.95
CA ILE A 69 8.09 20.32 -10.77
C ILE A 69 6.91 20.11 -9.80
N THR A 70 6.00 21.08 -9.67
CA THR A 70 4.74 20.93 -8.93
C THR A 70 3.81 19.91 -9.58
N SER A 71 3.56 20.00 -10.89
CA SER A 71 2.59 19.13 -11.56
C SER A 71 3.08 17.68 -11.69
N GLU A 72 4.33 17.47 -12.14
CA GLU A 72 4.94 16.14 -12.15
C GLU A 72 5.07 15.58 -10.72
N GLY A 73 5.36 16.43 -9.73
CA GLY A 73 5.32 16.05 -8.31
C GLY A 73 3.95 15.51 -7.89
N PHE A 74 2.86 16.19 -8.26
CA PHE A 74 1.49 15.73 -8.04
C PHE A 74 1.23 14.37 -8.71
N TYR A 75 1.49 14.22 -10.01
CA TYR A 75 1.26 12.97 -10.72
C TYR A 75 2.10 11.80 -10.17
N ILE A 76 3.38 12.04 -9.83
CA ILE A 76 4.22 11.05 -9.15
C ILE A 76 3.54 10.58 -7.87
N ILE A 77 3.08 11.48 -6.99
CA ILE A 77 2.48 11.06 -5.71
C ILE A 77 1.21 10.26 -5.93
N VAL A 78 0.29 10.73 -6.78
CA VAL A 78 -0.99 10.07 -7.05
C VAL A 78 -0.78 8.67 -7.62
N TRP A 79 -0.03 8.55 -8.73
CA TRP A 79 0.14 7.28 -9.41
C TRP A 79 1.00 6.29 -8.64
N THR A 80 2.07 6.74 -7.96
CA THR A 80 2.87 5.85 -7.12
C THR A 80 2.13 5.41 -5.85
N SER A 81 1.22 6.23 -5.30
CA SER A 81 0.30 5.81 -4.22
C SER A 81 -0.65 4.70 -4.68
N ARG A 82 -1.30 4.84 -5.84
CA ARG A 82 -2.16 3.79 -6.42
C ARG A 82 -1.38 2.52 -6.76
N LEU A 83 -0.17 2.65 -7.31
CA LEU A 83 0.73 1.51 -7.55
C LEU A 83 1.16 0.82 -6.25
N SER A 84 1.44 1.55 -5.17
CA SER A 84 1.75 0.96 -3.86
C SER A 84 0.59 0.09 -3.33
N ILE A 85 -0.66 0.53 -3.52
CA ILE A 85 -1.86 -0.26 -3.17
C ILE A 85 -1.94 -1.50 -4.07
N LEU A 86 -1.82 -1.35 -5.39
CA LEU A 86 -1.90 -2.45 -6.34
C LEU A 86 -0.82 -3.52 -6.08
N PHE A 87 0.42 -3.12 -5.80
CA PHE A 87 1.49 -4.05 -5.44
C PHE A 87 1.27 -4.69 -4.06
N THR A 88 0.61 -4.01 -3.12
CA THR A 88 0.15 -4.61 -1.85
C THR A 88 -0.92 -5.68 -2.08
N ILE A 89 -1.77 -5.53 -3.11
CA ILE A 89 -2.71 -6.56 -3.56
C ILE A 89 -1.97 -7.71 -4.26
N ILE A 90 -1.08 -7.44 -5.23
CA ILE A 90 -0.24 -8.43 -5.93
C ILE A 90 0.46 -9.36 -4.93
N ARG A 91 1.09 -8.78 -3.91
CA ARG A 91 1.86 -9.48 -2.90
C ARG A 91 1.08 -10.53 -2.11
N ILE A 92 -0.22 -10.32 -1.93
CA ILE A 92 -1.11 -11.20 -1.14
C ILE A 92 -2.05 -12.02 -2.05
N SER A 93 -2.09 -11.71 -3.35
CA SER A 93 -2.80 -12.51 -4.35
C SER A 93 -2.12 -13.87 -4.64
N PRO A 94 -2.90 -14.91 -5.00
CA PRO A 94 -2.38 -16.19 -5.48
C PRO A 94 -1.72 -16.04 -6.85
N ILE A 95 -0.80 -16.95 -7.14
CA ILE A 95 0.11 -16.87 -8.30
C ILE A 95 -0.64 -16.78 -9.64
N SER A 96 -1.79 -17.45 -9.77
CA SER A 96 -2.64 -17.44 -10.97
C SER A 96 -3.09 -16.03 -11.38
N MET A 97 -3.47 -15.18 -10.42
CA MET A 97 -3.97 -13.82 -10.69
C MET A 97 -2.87 -12.80 -10.90
N ARG A 98 -1.63 -13.04 -10.41
CA ARG A 98 -0.53 -12.07 -10.48
C ARG A 98 -0.25 -11.56 -11.89
N LYS A 99 -0.40 -12.40 -12.92
CA LYS A 99 -0.26 -11.97 -14.33
C LYS A 99 -1.21 -10.83 -14.69
N VAL A 100 -2.51 -10.99 -14.39
CA VAL A 100 -3.55 -9.97 -14.63
C VAL A 100 -3.23 -8.69 -13.87
N LEU A 101 -2.79 -8.81 -12.61
CA LEU A 101 -2.45 -7.66 -11.78
C LEU A 101 -1.23 -6.88 -12.29
N TYR A 102 -0.22 -7.56 -12.83
CA TYR A 102 0.89 -6.90 -13.51
C TYR A 102 0.45 -6.22 -14.82
N THR A 103 -0.54 -6.77 -15.54
CA THR A 103 -1.17 -6.08 -16.68
C THR A 103 -1.89 -4.80 -16.24
N VAL A 104 -2.64 -4.82 -15.13
CA VAL A 104 -3.27 -3.62 -14.55
C VAL A 104 -2.21 -2.59 -14.10
N ALA A 105 -1.10 -3.03 -13.51
CA ALA A 105 0.00 -2.14 -13.13
C ALA A 105 0.68 -1.50 -14.36
N GLY A 106 0.81 -2.25 -15.46
CA GLY A 106 1.24 -1.71 -16.74
C GLY A 106 0.27 -0.67 -17.30
N ALA A 107 -1.03 -0.93 -17.22
CA ALA A 107 -2.07 0.02 -17.64
C ALA A 107 -2.03 1.32 -16.81
N PHE A 108 -1.81 1.25 -15.49
CA PHE A 108 -1.60 2.43 -14.64
C PHE A 108 -0.38 3.24 -15.07
N GLY A 109 0.74 2.57 -15.36
CA GLY A 109 1.95 3.23 -15.89
C GLY A 109 1.71 3.95 -17.22
N LEU A 110 0.93 3.33 -18.12
CA LEU A 110 0.53 3.94 -19.39
C LEU A 110 -0.40 5.15 -19.20
N MET A 111 -1.38 5.07 -18.28
CA MET A 111 -2.27 6.20 -17.94
C MET A 111 -1.49 7.37 -17.34
N TRP A 112 -0.55 7.11 -16.43
CA TRP A 112 0.32 8.12 -15.84
C TRP A 112 1.15 8.85 -16.91
N ILE A 113 1.86 8.10 -17.76
CA ILE A 113 2.68 8.68 -18.85
C ILE A 113 1.81 9.47 -19.83
N PHE A 114 0.60 8.98 -20.13
CA PHE A 114 -0.36 9.68 -20.98
C PHE A 114 -0.78 11.03 -20.40
N LEU A 115 -1.13 11.11 -19.11
CA LEU A 115 -1.57 12.37 -18.49
C LEU A 115 -0.45 13.41 -18.42
N GLY A 116 0.76 13.05 -17.95
CA GLY A 116 1.89 13.97 -17.89
C GLY A 116 2.28 14.50 -19.28
N MET A 117 2.33 13.59 -20.28
CA MET A 117 2.56 13.99 -21.67
C MET A 117 1.44 14.88 -22.23
N GLN A 118 0.17 14.60 -21.90
CA GLN A 118 -0.97 15.42 -22.32
C GLN A 118 -0.88 16.84 -21.73
N GLU A 119 -0.52 16.97 -20.45
CA GLU A 119 -0.35 18.25 -19.78
C GLU A 119 0.78 19.07 -20.42
N ILE A 120 1.99 18.50 -20.52
CA ILE A 120 3.15 19.17 -21.11
C ILE A 120 2.85 19.63 -22.54
N VAL A 121 2.20 18.80 -23.36
CA VAL A 121 1.86 19.13 -24.75
C VAL A 121 0.79 20.24 -24.84
N ILE A 122 -0.12 20.36 -23.87
CA ILE A 122 -1.11 21.44 -23.84
C ILE A 122 -0.46 22.73 -23.34
N CYS A 123 0.34 22.68 -22.28
CA CYS A 123 1.03 23.85 -21.76
C CYS A 123 2.06 24.41 -22.77
N GLU A 124 2.84 23.58 -23.46
CA GLU A 124 3.73 24.07 -24.53
C GLU A 124 3.00 24.66 -25.76
N ARG A 125 1.67 24.49 -25.87
CA ARG A 125 0.84 25.10 -26.93
C ARG A 125 0.11 26.37 -26.49
N GLU A 126 -0.11 26.56 -25.20
CA GLU A 126 -0.84 27.72 -24.68
C GLU A 126 0.02 28.99 -24.79
N PRO A 127 -0.44 30.07 -25.46
CA PRO A 127 0.34 31.28 -25.62
C PRO A 127 0.35 32.12 -24.33
N GLY A 128 1.54 32.45 -23.84
CA GLY A 128 1.74 33.50 -22.83
C GLY A 128 1.68 33.08 -21.36
N TRP A 129 1.21 31.88 -20.99
CA TRP A 129 1.17 31.44 -19.57
C TRP A 129 2.54 31.49 -18.88
N LYS A 130 3.62 31.24 -19.62
CA LYS A 130 5.01 31.31 -19.13
C LYS A 130 5.40 32.72 -18.66
N ALA A 131 4.66 33.75 -19.05
CA ALA A 131 4.85 35.15 -18.65
C ALA A 131 3.73 35.65 -17.71
N ALA A 132 2.77 34.79 -17.35
CA ALA A 132 1.73 35.12 -16.38
C ALA A 132 2.31 35.13 -14.94
N VAL A 133 1.66 35.92 -14.09
CA VAL A 133 1.96 36.03 -12.65
C VAL A 133 0.66 35.79 -11.86
N PRO A 134 0.55 34.69 -11.09
CA PRO A 134 1.50 33.59 -10.96
C PRO A 134 1.69 32.81 -12.27
N THR A 135 2.83 32.15 -12.42
CA THR A 135 3.16 31.35 -13.61
C THR A 135 2.45 29.99 -13.53
N GLN A 136 1.20 29.96 -13.99
CA GLN A 136 0.34 28.77 -14.01
C GLN A 136 -0.24 28.57 -15.42
N CYS A 137 -0.09 27.35 -15.95
CA CYS A 137 -0.73 26.93 -17.19
C CYS A 137 -2.24 26.71 -16.98
N HIS A 138 -3.07 26.95 -18.00
CA HIS A 138 -4.46 26.54 -18.00
C HIS A 138 -4.63 25.20 -18.74
N LEU A 139 -4.59 24.09 -18.01
CA LEU A 139 -4.71 22.72 -18.55
C LEU A 139 -6.02 22.50 -19.32
N GLY A 140 -7.05 23.29 -19.02
CA GLY A 140 -8.34 23.24 -19.70
C GLY A 140 -9.20 22.04 -19.34
N LYS A 141 -10.47 22.10 -19.77
CA LYS A 141 -11.50 21.11 -19.38
C LYS A 141 -11.19 19.69 -19.85
N GLN A 142 -10.44 19.51 -20.93
CA GLN A 142 -10.14 18.20 -21.50
C GLN A 142 -9.16 17.39 -20.64
N VAL A 143 -8.17 18.03 -20.02
CA VAL A 143 -7.24 17.34 -19.10
C VAL A 143 -7.95 16.98 -17.80
N ALA A 144 -8.73 17.90 -17.23
CA ALA A 144 -9.52 17.64 -16.02
C ALA A 144 -10.50 16.44 -16.19
N ILE A 145 -11.15 16.32 -17.36
CA ILE A 145 -11.98 15.15 -17.69
C ILE A 145 -11.13 13.88 -17.85
N ALA A 146 -9.99 13.96 -18.55
CA ALA A 146 -9.11 12.81 -18.76
C ALA A 146 -8.57 12.25 -17.44
N GLN A 147 -7.97 13.11 -16.61
CA GLN A 147 -7.46 12.80 -15.27
C GLN A 147 -8.54 12.13 -14.41
N LEU A 148 -9.68 12.81 -14.21
CA LEU A 148 -10.79 12.28 -13.41
C LEU A 148 -11.30 10.93 -13.93
N THR A 149 -11.34 10.73 -15.25
CA THR A 149 -11.77 9.46 -15.86
C THR A 149 -10.75 8.35 -15.60
N THR A 150 -9.46 8.62 -15.76
CA THR A 150 -8.39 7.65 -15.43
C THR A 150 -8.30 7.35 -13.94
N ASP A 151 -8.56 8.34 -13.08
CA ASP A 151 -8.59 8.20 -11.62
C ASP A 151 -9.73 7.27 -11.20
N LEU A 152 -10.93 7.50 -11.73
CA LEU A 152 -12.09 6.62 -11.53
C LEU A 152 -11.84 5.21 -12.03
N ILE A 153 -11.23 5.03 -13.21
CA ILE A 153 -10.89 3.70 -13.75
C ILE A 153 -9.85 3.01 -12.85
N ALA A 154 -8.85 3.74 -12.36
CA ALA A 154 -7.83 3.21 -11.47
C ALA A 154 -8.44 2.75 -10.14
N ASP A 155 -9.19 3.62 -9.45
CA ASP A 155 -9.85 3.32 -8.17
C ASP A 155 -10.88 2.18 -8.31
N LEU A 156 -11.68 2.16 -9.39
CA LEU A 156 -12.60 1.05 -9.68
C LEU A 156 -11.85 -0.27 -9.92
N SER A 157 -10.70 -0.25 -10.60
CA SER A 157 -9.91 -1.48 -10.80
C SER A 157 -9.29 -1.98 -9.49
N LEU A 158 -8.81 -1.08 -8.61
CA LEU A 158 -8.32 -1.40 -7.27
C LEU A 158 -9.42 -2.02 -6.37
N LEU A 159 -10.69 -1.70 -6.64
CA LEU A 159 -11.86 -2.22 -5.94
C LEU A 159 -12.34 -3.57 -6.53
N ILE A 160 -12.50 -3.67 -7.85
CA ILE A 160 -13.02 -4.87 -8.54
C ILE A 160 -12.06 -6.05 -8.40
N VAL A 161 -10.75 -5.80 -8.52
CA VAL A 161 -9.70 -6.82 -8.45
C VAL A 161 -9.76 -7.68 -7.17
N PRO A 162 -9.73 -7.12 -5.94
CA PRO A 162 -9.81 -7.92 -4.73
C PRO A 162 -11.18 -8.55 -4.54
N VAL A 163 -12.28 -7.90 -4.96
CA VAL A 163 -13.64 -8.51 -4.92
C VAL A 163 -13.67 -9.79 -5.75
N HIS A 164 -13.24 -9.74 -7.01
CA HIS A 164 -13.23 -10.91 -7.90
C HIS A 164 -12.31 -12.03 -7.37
N LEU A 165 -11.11 -11.67 -6.89
CA LEU A 165 -10.20 -12.62 -6.27
C LEU A 165 -10.84 -13.34 -5.06
N PHE A 166 -11.55 -12.60 -4.22
CA PHE A 166 -12.06 -13.12 -2.96
C PHE A 166 -13.42 -13.81 -3.08
N TRP A 167 -14.22 -13.51 -4.10
CA TRP A 167 -15.48 -14.21 -4.37
C TRP A 167 -15.26 -15.71 -4.67
N SER A 168 -14.07 -16.11 -5.13
CA SER A 168 -13.70 -17.52 -5.34
C SER A 168 -13.30 -18.27 -4.06
N SER A 169 -13.39 -17.66 -2.87
CA SER A 169 -12.92 -18.23 -1.60
C SER A 169 -13.80 -17.89 -0.41
N LEU A 170 -14.25 -18.88 0.37
CA LEU A 170 -15.00 -18.64 1.61
C LEU A 170 -14.08 -17.98 2.66
N MET A 171 -14.23 -16.67 2.89
CA MET A 171 -13.20 -15.86 3.55
C MET A 171 -13.32 -15.73 5.09
N PRO A 172 -12.22 -16.03 5.83
CA PRO A 172 -11.99 -15.60 7.22
C PRO A 172 -11.96 -14.07 7.44
N ALA A 173 -12.10 -13.66 8.70
CA ALA A 173 -12.29 -12.26 9.12
C ALA A 173 -11.19 -11.29 8.65
N GLY A 174 -9.91 -11.67 8.77
CA GLY A 174 -8.77 -10.79 8.43
C GLY A 174 -8.71 -10.38 6.95
N GLN A 175 -9.30 -11.15 6.03
CA GLN A 175 -9.40 -10.75 4.62
C GLN A 175 -10.56 -9.75 4.39
N ARG A 176 -11.68 -9.92 5.09
CA ARG A 176 -12.83 -8.98 5.05
C ARG A 176 -12.41 -7.58 5.50
N MET A 177 -11.62 -7.49 6.57
CA MET A 177 -11.05 -6.22 7.06
C MET A 177 -10.26 -5.48 5.96
N ARG A 178 -9.43 -6.21 5.20
CA ARG A 178 -8.63 -5.62 4.11
C ARG A 178 -9.48 -5.19 2.92
N LEU A 179 -10.53 -5.94 2.58
CA LEU A 179 -11.46 -5.55 1.52
C LEU A 179 -12.23 -4.27 1.89
N ASN A 180 -12.75 -4.19 3.12
CA ASN A 180 -13.45 -3.01 3.62
C ASN A 180 -12.53 -1.77 3.65
N LEU A 181 -11.26 -1.94 4.02
CA LEU A 181 -10.26 -0.87 3.97
C LEU A 181 -10.06 -0.39 2.52
N VAL A 182 -9.79 -1.29 1.56
CA VAL A 182 -9.60 -0.92 0.15
C VAL A 182 -10.81 -0.20 -0.42
N PHE A 183 -12.02 -0.70 -0.16
CA PHE A 183 -13.27 -0.05 -0.57
C PHE A 183 -13.40 1.38 -0.01
N SER A 184 -13.22 1.54 1.30
CA SER A 184 -13.26 2.84 1.98
C SER A 184 -12.21 3.81 1.42
N THR A 185 -11.00 3.31 1.13
CA THR A 185 -9.94 4.15 0.57
C THR A 185 -10.21 4.59 -0.86
N CYS A 186 -10.73 3.72 -1.73
CA CYS A 186 -11.06 4.09 -3.12
C CYS A 186 -12.21 5.10 -3.17
N PHE A 187 -13.21 4.95 -2.29
CA PHE A 187 -14.29 5.93 -2.15
C PHE A 187 -13.77 7.30 -1.69
N LEU A 188 -12.82 7.31 -0.73
CA LEU A 188 -12.19 8.54 -0.23
C LEU A 188 -11.33 9.23 -1.30
N THR A 189 -10.47 8.50 -2.02
CA THR A 189 -9.64 9.08 -3.10
C THR A 189 -10.50 9.65 -4.22
N THR A 190 -11.52 8.90 -4.68
CA THR A 190 -12.47 9.36 -5.69
C THR A 190 -13.21 10.64 -5.27
N ILE A 191 -13.66 10.78 -4.02
CA ILE A 191 -14.27 12.02 -3.52
C ILE A 191 -13.29 13.19 -3.61
N VAL A 192 -12.04 13.00 -3.22
CA VAL A 192 -11.06 14.10 -3.21
C VAL A 192 -10.62 14.48 -4.64
N SER A 193 -10.46 13.49 -5.54
CA SER A 193 -10.20 13.72 -6.97
C SER A 193 -11.35 14.52 -7.62
N LEU A 194 -12.61 14.22 -7.26
CA LEU A 194 -13.79 14.99 -7.70
C LEU A 194 -13.77 16.45 -7.19
N VAL A 195 -13.34 16.67 -5.94
CA VAL A 195 -13.20 18.03 -5.38
C VAL A 195 -12.08 18.80 -6.10
N HIS A 196 -10.92 18.18 -6.31
CA HIS A 196 -9.81 18.84 -7.03
C HIS A 196 -10.19 19.15 -8.48
N ALA A 197 -10.79 18.19 -9.20
CA ALA A 197 -11.32 18.40 -10.56
C ALA A 197 -12.34 19.56 -10.61
N TYR A 198 -13.23 19.69 -9.63
CA TYR A 198 -14.14 20.84 -9.52
C TYR A 198 -13.39 22.19 -9.41
N TRP A 199 -12.29 22.26 -8.65
CA TRP A 199 -11.51 23.50 -8.54
C TRP A 199 -10.71 23.82 -9.81
N ILE A 200 -10.23 22.81 -10.55
CA ILE A 200 -9.68 22.98 -11.91
C ILE A 200 -10.77 23.54 -12.84
N PHE A 201 -11.97 22.95 -12.87
CA PHE A 201 -13.09 23.45 -13.69
C PHE A 201 -13.53 24.86 -13.31
N ALA A 202 -13.45 25.23 -12.02
CA ALA A 202 -13.76 26.58 -11.53
C ALA A 202 -12.66 27.61 -11.85
N ASN A 203 -11.50 27.17 -12.35
CA ASN A 203 -10.37 27.98 -12.80
C ASN A 203 -9.87 28.96 -11.71
N ARG A 204 -9.65 28.45 -10.49
CA ARG A 204 -9.41 29.26 -9.27
C ARG A 204 -7.95 29.34 -8.82
N GLY A 205 -7.00 29.11 -9.71
CA GLY A 205 -5.58 29.38 -9.49
C GLY A 205 -5.02 28.71 -8.22
N LEU A 206 -4.71 29.49 -7.18
CA LEU A 206 -4.19 28.99 -5.91
C LEU A 206 -5.05 27.91 -5.23
N ASN A 207 -6.39 27.93 -5.42
CA ASN A 207 -7.27 26.90 -4.85
C ASN A 207 -7.07 25.52 -5.53
N GLU A 208 -6.62 25.51 -6.78
CA GLU A 208 -6.24 24.31 -7.53
C GLU A 208 -5.03 23.65 -6.86
N ILE A 209 -3.97 24.43 -6.62
CA ILE A 209 -2.75 24.00 -5.92
C ILE A 209 -3.09 23.47 -4.52
N PHE A 210 -3.90 24.21 -3.75
CA PHE A 210 -4.26 23.80 -2.40
C PHE A 210 -5.11 22.53 -2.35
N THR A 211 -5.98 22.29 -3.33
CA THR A 211 -6.76 21.04 -3.41
C THR A 211 -5.95 19.86 -3.94
N GLY A 212 -5.01 20.10 -4.86
CA GLY A 212 -4.02 19.10 -5.28
C GLY A 212 -3.14 18.63 -4.11
N ILE A 213 -2.63 19.57 -3.29
CA ILE A 213 -1.88 19.24 -2.05
C ILE A 213 -2.72 18.38 -1.09
N PHE A 214 -4.02 18.66 -0.97
CA PHE A 214 -4.93 17.85 -0.14
C PHE A 214 -5.14 16.44 -0.73
N GLU A 215 -5.32 16.31 -2.04
CA GLU A 215 -5.47 15.02 -2.73
C GLU A 215 -4.26 14.11 -2.59
N VAL A 216 -3.04 14.64 -2.79
CA VAL A 216 -1.81 13.85 -2.64
C VAL A 216 -1.58 13.43 -1.19
N SER A 217 -1.92 14.30 -0.23
CA SER A 217 -1.82 14.00 1.20
C SER A 217 -2.72 12.84 1.58
N ILE A 218 -3.99 12.88 1.14
CA ILE A 218 -4.95 11.79 1.35
C ILE A 218 -4.46 10.51 0.64
N SER A 219 -4.00 10.59 -0.60
CA SER A 219 -3.50 9.44 -1.38
C SER A 219 -2.31 8.73 -0.73
N MET A 220 -1.34 9.48 -0.21
CA MET A 220 -0.20 8.93 0.54
C MET A 220 -0.63 8.26 1.84
N ILE A 221 -1.50 8.90 2.63
CA ILE A 221 -2.06 8.34 3.87
C ILE A 221 -2.81 7.04 3.55
N VAL A 222 -3.72 7.09 2.59
CA VAL A 222 -4.52 5.96 2.07
C VAL A 222 -3.65 4.76 1.71
N SER A 223 -2.60 4.96 0.91
CA SER A 223 -1.74 3.85 0.46
C SER A 223 -1.01 3.18 1.64
N SER A 224 -0.54 3.97 2.62
CA SER A 224 0.20 3.51 3.79
C SER A 224 -0.69 2.91 4.90
N LEU A 225 -1.92 3.39 5.08
CA LEU A 225 -2.90 2.83 6.02
C LEU A 225 -3.14 1.34 5.80
N SER A 226 -3.18 0.90 4.54
CA SER A 226 -3.40 -0.51 4.17
C SER A 226 -2.38 -1.49 4.79
N VAL A 227 -1.14 -1.03 5.02
CA VAL A 227 -0.06 -1.80 5.63
C VAL A 227 -0.02 -1.60 7.15
N ILE A 228 -0.25 -0.38 7.64
CA ILE A 228 -0.23 -0.06 9.08
C ILE A 228 -1.36 -0.79 9.81
N VAL A 229 -2.59 -0.72 9.30
CA VAL A 229 -3.74 -1.46 9.86
C VAL A 229 -3.50 -2.96 9.80
N GLY A 230 -2.95 -3.45 8.68
CA GLY A 230 -2.55 -4.85 8.51
C GLY A 230 -1.39 -5.29 9.42
N PHE A 231 -0.62 -4.37 10.00
CA PHE A 231 0.39 -4.67 11.02
C PHE A 231 -0.22 -4.65 12.43
N ALA A 232 -0.94 -3.58 12.79
CA ALA A 232 -1.62 -3.42 14.07
C ALA A 232 -2.56 -4.60 14.37
N TYR A 233 -3.39 -5.02 13.41
CA TYR A 233 -4.28 -6.17 13.58
C TYR A 233 -3.54 -7.48 13.90
N ARG A 234 -2.32 -7.68 13.37
CA ARG A 234 -1.52 -8.88 13.67
C ARG A 234 -0.97 -8.87 15.09
N CYS A 235 -0.45 -7.74 15.57
CA CYS A 235 0.00 -7.65 16.97
C CYS A 235 -1.19 -7.86 17.94
N LEU A 236 -2.31 -7.15 17.72
CA LEU A 236 -3.51 -7.31 18.54
C LEU A 236 -4.08 -8.74 18.51
N SER A 237 -3.97 -9.46 17.40
CA SER A 237 -4.39 -10.87 17.31
C SER A 237 -3.43 -11.83 18.03
N GLN A 238 -2.14 -11.49 18.07
CA GLN A 238 -1.12 -12.31 18.73
C GLN A 238 -1.22 -12.22 20.26
N ASP A 239 -1.47 -11.03 20.81
CA ASP A 239 -1.69 -10.83 22.25
C ASP A 239 -2.97 -11.52 22.75
N ASN A 240 -3.99 -11.66 21.90
CA ASN A 240 -5.25 -12.34 22.20
C ASN A 240 -5.20 -13.87 21.99
N SER A 241 -4.02 -14.45 21.74
CA SER A 241 -3.85 -15.90 21.62
C SER A 241 -3.54 -16.51 23.00
N PRO A 242 -4.50 -17.14 23.70
CA PRO A 242 -4.23 -17.75 25.00
C PRO A 242 -3.17 -18.84 24.83
N THR A 243 -2.16 -18.85 25.70
CA THR A 243 -0.97 -19.69 25.60
C THR A 243 -1.27 -21.16 25.91
N LEU A 244 -1.98 -21.83 25.00
CA LEU A 244 -2.26 -23.26 25.07
C LEU A 244 -0.98 -24.04 24.84
N ARG A 245 -0.21 -24.21 25.93
CA ARG A 245 0.95 -25.10 25.97
C ARG A 245 0.53 -26.47 25.45
N PRO A 246 1.19 -27.03 24.42
CA PRO A 246 1.07 -28.44 24.13
C PRO A 246 1.64 -29.19 25.34
N THR A 247 0.78 -29.77 26.17
CA THR A 247 1.18 -30.68 27.24
C THR A 247 1.56 -32.01 26.60
N THR A 248 2.68 -32.03 25.87
CA THR A 248 3.22 -33.23 25.23
C THR A 248 3.63 -34.19 26.33
N PRO A 249 2.99 -35.37 26.48
CA PRO A 249 3.46 -36.38 27.41
C PRO A 249 4.84 -36.85 26.95
N GLN A 250 5.85 -36.77 27.82
CA GLN A 250 7.18 -37.29 27.48
C GLN A 250 7.14 -38.82 27.40
N ILE A 251 7.07 -39.35 26.19
CA ILE A 251 7.38 -40.75 25.91
C ILE A 251 8.90 -40.90 25.95
N GLN A 252 9.45 -41.03 27.16
CA GLN A 252 10.87 -41.25 27.42
C GLN A 252 11.28 -42.65 26.92
N ARG A 253 11.65 -42.73 25.64
CA ARG A 253 11.96 -44.00 24.97
C ARG A 253 13.39 -44.46 25.25
N HIS A 254 13.67 -44.85 26.50
CA HIS A 254 14.80 -45.73 26.78
C HIS A 254 14.49 -47.14 26.25
N SER A 255 15.38 -47.68 25.42
CA SER A 255 15.88 -49.05 25.58
C SER A 255 17.09 -49.30 24.69
N HIS A 256 17.96 -50.19 25.15
CA HIS A 256 19.28 -50.48 24.57
C HIS A 256 19.37 -52.00 24.37
N ALA A 257 19.71 -52.46 23.15
CA ALA A 257 19.87 -53.90 22.81
C ALA A 257 18.55 -54.74 22.94
N THR A 258 18.41 -55.99 22.44
CA THR A 258 19.23 -56.83 21.53
C THR A 258 18.32 -57.80 20.75
N ASN A 259 18.88 -58.60 19.84
CA ASN A 259 18.18 -59.64 19.05
C ASN A 259 17.39 -60.65 19.90
N GLY A 260 16.18 -61.03 19.43
CA GLY A 260 15.40 -62.15 19.96
C GLY A 260 13.93 -62.11 19.49
N ALA A 261 13.37 -63.25 19.06
CA ALA A 261 11.99 -63.37 18.57
C ALA A 261 11.18 -64.40 19.43
N PRO A 262 9.92 -64.76 19.11
CA PRO A 262 8.74 -64.10 19.70
C PRO A 262 7.75 -65.06 20.38
N ILE A 263 6.76 -64.51 21.12
CA ILE A 263 5.47 -65.09 21.59
C ILE A 263 4.75 -63.92 22.34
N SER A 264 3.67 -63.28 21.85
CA SER A 264 2.24 -63.68 21.69
C SER A 264 1.46 -63.84 23.02
N VAL A 265 0.20 -63.38 23.18
CA VAL A 265 -0.81 -62.97 22.17
C VAL A 265 -1.03 -61.44 22.09
N ASP A 266 -2.13 -60.72 22.41
CA ASP A 266 -3.48 -61.01 22.96
C ASP A 266 -4.56 -59.98 22.51
N ILE A 267 -5.83 -60.15 22.92
CA ILE A 267 -7.07 -59.62 22.31
C ILE A 267 -7.64 -58.35 22.97
N LYS A 268 -8.02 -57.35 22.15
CA LYS A 268 -9.43 -56.89 22.13
C LYS A 268 -9.88 -56.27 20.80
N THR A 269 -10.87 -56.92 20.19
CA THR A 269 -11.47 -56.55 18.91
C THR A 269 -12.77 -55.76 19.11
N THR A 270 -12.92 -54.65 18.40
CA THR A 270 -14.23 -54.05 18.08
C THR A 270 -14.27 -53.76 16.59
N ILE A 271 -15.28 -54.31 15.91
CA ILE A 271 -15.54 -54.21 14.47
C ILE A 271 -16.88 -53.49 14.27
N TYR A 272 -16.95 -52.63 13.25
CA TYR A 272 -18.07 -52.24 12.37
C TYR A 272 -17.49 -51.04 11.58
N THR A 273 -16.94 -51.20 10.37
CA THR A 273 -17.62 -51.39 9.05
C THR A 273 -18.60 -50.24 8.73
N ASP A 274 -18.65 -49.67 7.53
CA ASP A 274 -18.22 -50.10 6.18
C ASP A 274 -17.45 -48.96 5.44
N LEU A 275 -16.43 -49.24 4.60
CA LEU A 275 -16.47 -49.33 3.11
C LEU A 275 -17.25 -48.17 2.44
N GLU A 276 -16.75 -47.45 1.42
CA GLU A 276 -15.67 -47.70 0.42
C GLU A 276 -14.40 -46.86 0.73
N ALA A 277 -13.14 -47.20 0.40
CA ALA A 277 -12.50 -47.61 -0.87
C ALA A 277 -12.57 -46.55 -2.00
N GLY A 278 -11.47 -46.09 -2.64
CA GLY A 278 -10.06 -46.23 -2.33
C GLY A 278 -9.14 -46.06 -3.56
N LYS A 279 -8.02 -45.32 -3.42
CA LYS A 279 -6.99 -44.99 -4.45
C LYS A 279 -7.46 -43.95 -5.49
N ALA A 280 -6.65 -43.01 -5.97
CA ALA A 280 -5.24 -42.66 -5.70
C ALA A 280 -5.08 -41.12 -5.64
N ALA A 281 -3.96 -40.51 -5.25
CA ALA A 281 -2.61 -41.03 -4.97
C ALA A 281 -1.92 -40.25 -3.83
N SER A 282 -0.88 -40.82 -3.23
CA SER A 282 -0.07 -40.20 -2.18
C SER A 282 1.41 -40.08 -2.59
N SER A 283 1.81 -38.89 -3.04
CA SER A 283 3.19 -38.38 -3.21
C SER A 283 3.11 -37.02 -3.94
N SER A 284 3.94 -36.01 -3.68
CA SER A 284 5.14 -35.89 -2.84
C SER A 284 5.21 -34.51 -2.15
N GLN A 285 6.25 -34.34 -1.30
CA GLN A 285 6.70 -33.10 -0.64
C GLN A 285 6.10 -32.77 0.74
N GLN A 286 6.47 -33.58 1.73
CA GLN A 286 6.96 -33.01 2.99
C GLN A 286 8.26 -32.23 2.72
N GLY A 287 8.52 -31.17 3.50
CA GLY A 287 9.83 -30.50 3.50
C GLY A 287 9.76 -28.99 3.67
N LEU A 288 9.47 -28.53 4.90
CA LEU A 288 9.95 -27.28 5.55
C LEU A 288 9.12 -27.01 6.81
N ASP A 289 9.31 -27.84 7.83
CA ASP A 289 9.14 -27.39 9.21
C ASP A 289 10.41 -26.66 9.67
N ASP A 290 10.27 -25.88 10.75
CA ASP A 290 11.31 -25.13 11.48
C ASP A 290 11.86 -23.80 10.87
N ASP A 291 11.14 -22.71 11.13
CA ASP A 291 11.74 -21.43 11.57
C ASP A 291 10.79 -20.72 12.56
N GLY A 292 10.64 -21.33 13.74
CA GLY A 292 9.73 -20.84 14.79
C GLY A 292 10.25 -19.64 15.60
N SER A 293 11.54 -19.28 15.47
CA SER A 293 12.26 -18.49 16.47
C SER A 293 12.47 -17.01 16.12
N VAL A 294 12.38 -16.62 14.83
CA VAL A 294 12.79 -15.29 14.37
C VAL A 294 11.70 -14.20 14.56
N TYR A 295 10.44 -14.59 14.76
CA TYR A 295 9.29 -13.68 14.67
C TYR A 295 9.02 -12.76 15.88
N ASP A 296 9.56 -13.04 17.07
CA ASP A 296 9.25 -12.32 18.33
C ASP A 296 9.76 -10.85 18.42
N ARG A 297 10.51 -10.38 17.41
CA ARG A 297 11.06 -8.99 17.40
C ARG A 297 10.16 -7.96 16.70
N GLY A 298 9.02 -8.40 16.15
CA GLY A 298 8.07 -7.55 15.41
C GLY A 298 7.26 -6.59 16.28
N CYS A 299 6.44 -7.13 17.19
CA CYS A 299 5.40 -6.38 17.91
C CYS A 299 5.85 -5.69 19.22
N LYS A 300 7.16 -5.67 19.53
CA LYS A 300 7.69 -4.89 20.66
C LYS A 300 7.71 -3.40 20.32
N LEU A 301 6.55 -2.77 20.53
CA LEU A 301 6.39 -1.32 20.62
C LEU A 301 7.38 -0.78 21.68
N PRO A 302 8.07 0.35 21.47
CA PRO A 302 8.93 0.91 22.51
C PRO A 302 8.10 1.25 23.75
N ALA A 303 8.48 0.70 24.90
CA ALA A 303 7.92 1.12 26.17
C ALA A 303 8.38 2.57 26.43
N ILE A 304 7.43 3.50 26.46
CA ILE A 304 7.69 4.90 26.85
C ILE A 304 7.74 4.94 28.37
N THR A 305 8.87 4.50 28.93
CA THR A 305 9.10 4.46 30.37
C THR A 305 10.15 5.50 30.75
N GLN A 306 9.69 6.53 31.47
CA GLN A 306 10.45 7.49 32.28
C GLN A 306 11.47 8.40 31.58
N LEU A 307 10.93 9.52 31.06
CA LEU A 307 11.60 10.82 31.16
C LEU A 307 11.44 11.36 32.59
N GLU A 308 12.02 10.69 33.59
CA GLU A 308 11.87 11.10 35.01
C GLU A 308 13.07 10.79 35.92
N GLU A 309 14.30 10.72 35.39
CA GLU A 309 15.47 10.95 36.24
C GLU A 309 16.66 11.54 35.49
N LEU A 310 16.90 12.84 35.69
CA LEU A 310 18.22 13.48 35.64
C LEU A 310 18.13 14.87 36.28
N ARG A 311 18.17 14.91 37.61
CA ARG A 311 18.68 16.09 38.31
C ARG A 311 20.20 16.03 38.21
N PHE A 312 20.84 17.10 37.73
CA PHE A 312 21.96 17.78 38.37
C PHE A 312 22.18 19.14 37.71
#